data_AF-A0AAV5ZVT0-F1
#
_entry.id   AF-A0AAV5ZVT0-F1
#
_cell.length_a   1.000
_cell.length_b   1.000
_cell.length_c   1.000
_cell.angle_alpha   90.00
_cell.angle_beta   90.00
_cell.angle_gamma   90.00
#
_symmetry.space_group_name_H-M   'P 1'
#
loop_
_entity.id
_entity.type
_entity.pdbx_description
1 polymer ?
#
loop_
_entity_poly.entity_id
_entity_poly.type
_entity_poly.pdbx_seq_one_letter_code
_entity_poly.pdbx_strand_id
1 'polypeptide(L)'
;MTAHAKRENLRVEAVVETEGPREGQSFGVRLRLGAGLRPAPPAPAVELGYPEVAQNRGSLAWCSGLAGRVRALARELSAARSGPLRSA
;
A
#
# COMPACT_ATOMS: atom_id res chain seq x y z
N MET A 1 17.24 7.14 -15.13
CA MET A 1 16.05 7.68 -14.43
C MET A 1 15.84 6.84 -13.17
N THR A 2 16.48 7.20 -12.06
CA THR A 2 16.47 6.43 -10.82
C THR A 2 15.29 6.87 -9.96
N ALA A 3 14.23 6.06 -9.93
CA ALA A 3 13.12 6.25 -9.01
C ALA A 3 13.66 6.07 -7.56
N HIS A 4 13.69 7.17 -6.80
CA HIS A 4 14.16 7.18 -5.42
C HIS A 4 13.13 6.50 -4.49
N ALA A 5 13.24 5.18 -4.33
CA ALA A 5 12.53 4.48 -3.27
C ALA A 5 13.22 4.76 -1.92
N LYS A 6 12.60 5.57 -1.05
CA LYS A 6 13.03 5.73 0.34
C LYS A 6 12.65 4.46 1.12
N ARG A 7 13.63 3.66 1.52
CA ARG A 7 13.43 2.44 2.34
C ARG A 7 13.72 2.73 3.80
N GLU A 8 12.70 2.66 4.64
CA GLU A 8 12.83 2.68 6.10
C GLU A 8 12.18 1.39 6.65
N ASN A 9 13.01 0.36 6.85
CA ASN A 9 12.73 -0.97 7.44
C ASN A 9 12.10 -2.10 6.57
N LEU A 10 12.41 -3.35 6.95
CA LEU A 10 12.36 -4.61 6.19
C LEU A 10 11.10 -4.87 5.30
N ARG A 11 11.32 -4.82 3.97
CA ARG A 11 10.64 -5.56 2.88
C ARG A 11 9.11 -5.43 2.72
N VAL A 12 8.44 -4.45 3.33
CA VAL A 12 7.07 -4.11 2.94
C VAL A 12 7.14 -3.14 1.75
N GLU A 13 6.65 -3.57 0.59
CA GLU A 13 6.68 -2.80 -0.65
C GLU A 13 5.27 -2.40 -1.07
N ALA A 14 5.11 -1.17 -1.56
CA ALA A 14 3.88 -0.76 -2.23
C ALA A 14 3.94 -1.21 -3.69
N VAL A 15 3.01 -2.07 -4.09
CA VAL A 15 2.77 -2.46 -5.48
C VAL A 15 1.67 -1.56 -6.02
N VAL A 16 1.95 -0.90 -7.13
CA VAL A 16 1.02 0.00 -7.81
C VAL A 16 0.53 -0.66 -9.09
N GLU A 17 -0.78 -0.78 -9.20
CA GLU A 17 -1.50 -1.33 -10.34
C GLU A 17 -2.14 -0.17 -11.11
N THR A 18 -1.77 0.00 -12.39
CA THR A 18 -2.32 1.05 -13.26
C THR A 18 -2.99 0.51 -14.51
N GLU A 19 -3.02 -0.81 -14.68
CA GLU A 19 -3.49 -1.48 -15.88
C GLU A 19 -4.98 -1.87 -15.77
N GLY A 20 -5.58 -2.21 -16.92
CA GLY A 20 -6.95 -2.71 -17.01
C GLY A 20 -7.98 -1.62 -16.71
N PRO A 21 -9.03 -1.90 -15.91
CA PRO A 21 -10.10 -0.93 -15.63
C PRO A 21 -9.63 0.39 -14.99
N ARG A 22 -8.41 0.42 -14.46
CA ARG A 22 -7.82 1.59 -13.77
C ARG A 22 -7.01 2.50 -14.69
N GLU A 23 -6.73 2.04 -15.92
CA GLU A 23 -5.92 2.78 -16.86
C GLU A 23 -6.50 4.18 -17.11
N GLY A 24 -5.67 5.20 -16.95
CA GLY A 24 -6.06 6.61 -17.09
C GLY A 24 -6.95 7.18 -15.96
N GLN A 25 -7.33 6.38 -14.95
CA GLN A 25 -8.36 6.76 -13.97
C GLN A 25 -7.86 6.73 -12.52
N SER A 26 -7.19 5.66 -12.11
CA SER A 26 -6.82 5.45 -10.70
C SER A 26 -5.56 4.60 -10.53
N PHE A 27 -4.94 4.72 -9.36
CA PHE A 27 -3.91 3.80 -8.89
C PHE A 27 -4.57 2.75 -8.00
N GLY A 28 -4.33 1.47 -8.27
CA GLY A 28 -4.56 0.40 -7.31
C GLY A 28 -3.31 0.22 -6.46
N VAL A 29 -3.42 0.27 -5.13
CA VAL A 29 -2.28 0.10 -4.22
C VAL A 29 -2.47 -1.15 -3.35
N ARG A 30 -1.46 -2.01 -3.36
CA ARG A 30 -1.32 -3.14 -2.42
C ARG A 30 0.01 -3.08 -1.72
N LEU A 31 0.07 -3.60 -0.50
CA LEU A 31 1.31 -3.80 0.23
C LEU A 31 1.73 -5.25 0.12
N ARG A 32 3.03 -5.47 -0.12
CA ARG A 32 3.62 -6.79 -0.30
C ARG A 32 4.72 -7.03 0.72
N LEU A 33 4.71 -8.20 1.36
CA LEU A 33 5.75 -8.66 2.28
C LEU A 33 6.03 -10.13 2.00
N GLY A 34 7.15 -10.41 1.31
CA GLY A 34 7.39 -11.74 0.77
C GLY A 34 6.31 -12.11 -0.25
N ALA A 35 5.60 -13.21 0.00
CA ALA A 35 4.45 -13.67 -0.80
C ALA A 35 3.10 -13.11 -0.31
N GLY A 36 3.05 -12.44 0.84
CA GLY A 36 1.82 -11.87 1.38
C GLY A 36 1.45 -10.56 0.69
N LEU A 37 0.17 -10.38 0.39
CA LEU A 37 -0.40 -9.13 -0.16
C LEU A 37 -1.52 -8.61 0.75
N ARG A 38 -1.57 -7.29 0.94
CA ARG A 38 -2.68 -6.60 1.63
C ARG A 38 -3.08 -5.31 0.89
N PRO A 39 -4.36 -5.14 0.49
CA PRO A 39 -5.43 -6.14 0.54
C PRO A 39 -5.07 -7.41 -0.24
N ALA A 40 -5.51 -8.57 0.24
CA ALA A 40 -5.25 -9.86 -0.41
C ALA A 40 -6.31 -10.11 -1.50
N PRO A 41 -5.95 -10.60 -2.70
CA PRO A 41 -6.93 -11.03 -3.70
C PRO A 41 -7.92 -12.06 -3.13
N PRO A 42 -9.21 -12.04 -3.51
CA PRO A 42 -9.80 -11.21 -4.57
C PRO A 42 -10.21 -9.79 -4.11
N ALA A 43 -9.93 -9.39 -2.87
CA ALA A 43 -10.31 -8.07 -2.38
C ALA A 43 -9.68 -6.97 -3.26
N PRO A 44 -10.42 -5.87 -3.53
CA PRO A 44 -9.93 -4.77 -4.34
C PRO A 44 -8.69 -4.13 -3.70
N ALA A 45 -7.79 -3.64 -4.53
CA ALA A 45 -6.67 -2.83 -4.08
C ALA A 45 -7.19 -1.51 -3.46
N VAL A 46 -6.34 -0.85 -2.68
CA VAL A 46 -6.64 0.53 -2.25
C VAL A 46 -6.65 1.42 -3.48
N GLU A 47 -7.83 1.92 -3.83
CA GLU A 47 -7.97 2.78 -5.00
C GLU A 47 -7.70 4.24 -4.65
N LEU A 48 -6.85 4.90 -5.44
CA LEU A 48 -6.53 6.31 -5.36
C LEU A 48 -6.78 6.95 -6.73
N GLY A 49 -7.78 7.82 -6.84
CA GLY A 49 -8.11 8.44 -8.12
C GLY A 49 -7.01 9.40 -8.59
N TYR A 50 -6.68 9.42 -9.89
CA TYR A 50 -5.68 10.35 -10.42
C TYR A 50 -6.02 11.82 -10.10
N PRO A 51 -7.29 12.29 -10.25
CA PRO A 51 -7.65 13.65 -9.88
C PRO A 51 -7.51 13.90 -8.37
N GLU A 52 -7.87 12.93 -7.53
CA GLU A 52 -7.77 13.04 -6.07
C GLU A 52 -6.30 13.21 -5.64
N VAL A 53 -5.41 12.34 -6.15
CA VAL A 53 -3.97 12.41 -5.87
C VAL A 53 -3.39 13.72 -6.39
N ALA A 54 -3.76 14.13 -7.61
CA ALA A 54 -3.30 15.39 -8.17
C ALA A 54 -3.70 16.57 -7.27
N GLN A 55 -4.93 16.61 -6.78
CA GLN A 55 -5.41 17.69 -5.91
C GLN A 55 -4.77 17.67 -4.51
N ASN A 56 -4.50 16.49 -3.95
CA ASN A 56 -4.16 16.36 -2.53
C ASN A 56 -2.70 16.05 -2.23
N ARG A 57 -1.86 15.74 -3.21
CA ARG A 57 -0.44 15.35 -2.98
C ARG A 57 0.41 16.39 -2.22
N GLY A 58 -0.02 17.67 -2.20
CA GLY A 58 0.61 18.74 -1.43
C GLY A 58 0.02 18.94 -0.02
N SER A 59 -1.11 18.30 0.29
CA SER A 59 -1.80 18.42 1.57
C SER A 59 -1.18 17.50 2.61
N LEU A 60 -0.59 18.09 3.65
CA LEU A 60 -0.02 17.32 4.77
C LEU A 60 -1.08 16.48 5.49
N ALA A 61 -2.30 17.01 5.62
CA ALA A 61 -3.40 16.28 6.25
C ALA A 61 -3.78 15.02 5.45
N TRP A 62 -3.89 15.15 4.12
CA TRP A 62 -4.18 13.99 3.26
C TRP A 62 -3.03 12.98 3.26
N CYS A 63 -1.79 13.44 3.13
CA CYS A 63 -0.62 12.58 3.21
C CYS A 63 -0.53 11.84 4.55
N SER A 64 -0.86 12.50 5.66
CA SER A 64 -0.91 11.88 6.99
C SER A 64 -1.99 10.80 7.08
N GLY A 65 -3.19 11.08 6.57
CA GLY A 65 -4.28 10.10 6.50
C GLY A 65 -3.90 8.87 5.66
N LEU A 66 -3.33 9.09 4.47
CA LEU A 66 -2.86 8.01 3.60
C LEU A 66 -1.75 7.19 4.26
N ALA A 67 -0.79 7.86 4.91
CA ALA A 67 0.25 7.18 5.67
C ALA A 67 -0.32 6.35 6.83
N GLY A 68 -1.35 6.85 7.53
CA GLY A 68 -2.08 6.09 8.55
C GLY A 68 -2.69 4.80 7.99
N ARG A 69 -3.38 4.90 6.85
CA ARG A 69 -3.97 3.74 6.15
C ARG A 69 -2.92 2.73 5.72
N VAL A 70 -1.81 3.18 5.12
CA VAL A 70 -0.70 2.31 4.71
C VAL A 70 -0.06 1.62 5.91
N ARG A 71 0.15 2.33 7.02
CA ARG A 71 0.70 1.72 8.25
C ARG A 71 -0.22 0.67 8.85
N ALA A 72 -1.54 0.86 8.83
CA ALA A 72 -2.49 -0.13 9.29
C ALA A 72 -2.39 -1.43 8.47
N LEU A 73 -2.41 -1.32 7.15
CA LEU A 73 -2.24 -2.46 6.24
C LEU A 73 -0.88 -3.16 6.43
N ALA A 74 0.19 -2.40 6.65
CA ALA A 74 1.52 -2.96 6.90
C ALA A 74 1.57 -3.75 8.22
N ARG A 75 0.87 -3.27 9.25
CA ARG A 75 0.74 -3.98 10.54
C ARG A 75 -0.04 -5.28 10.38
N GLU A 76 -1.18 -5.25 9.67
CA GLU A 76 -1.96 -6.45 9.35
C GLU A 76 -1.14 -7.47 8.57
N LEU A 77 -0.40 -7.01 7.57
CA LEU A 77 0.47 -7.84 6.75
C LEU A 77 1.60 -8.47 7.56
N SER A 78 2.19 -7.73 8.49
CA SER A 78 3.24 -8.22 9.39
C SER A 78 2.69 -9.22 10.42
N ALA A 79 1.53 -8.93 11.00
CA ALA A 79 0.84 -9.83 11.93
C ALA A 79 0.40 -11.14 11.27
N ALA A 80 -0.02 -11.11 10.01
CA ALA A 80 -0.37 -12.33 9.27
C ALA A 80 0.85 -13.23 8.97
N ARG A 81 2.05 -12.65 8.86
CA ARG A 81 3.30 -13.40 8.63
C ARG A 81 3.87 -13.97 9.92
N SER A 82 3.75 -13.22 11.02
CA SER A 82 3.96 -13.73 12.36
C SER A 82 2.73 -14.52 12.78
N GLY A 83 2.57 -15.76 12.26
CA GLY A 83 1.60 -16.71 12.84
C GLY A 83 1.72 -16.73 14.38
N PRO A 84 0.68 -17.16 15.13
CA PRO A 84 0.62 -16.97 16.57
C PRO A 84 1.95 -17.36 17.18
N LEU A 85 2.59 -16.40 17.87
CA LEU A 85 3.82 -16.64 18.61
C LEU A 85 3.62 -17.95 19.35
N ARG A 86 4.33 -19.00 18.93
CA ARG A 86 4.30 -20.30 19.60
C ARG A 86 4.67 -20.02 21.05
N SER A 87 3.66 -20.03 21.90
CA SER A 87 3.83 -20.04 23.34
C SER A 87 3.95 -21.51 23.71
N ALA A 88 5.01 -21.79 24.49
CA ALA A 88 5.46 -23.09 25.01
C ALA A 88 6.24 -23.96 24.01
#